data_AF-A0A9D4TSH2-F1
#
_entry.id   AF-A0A9D4TSH2-F1
#
_cell.length_a   1.000
_cell.length_b   1.000
_cell.length_c   1.000
_cell.angle_alpha   90.00
_cell.angle_beta   90.00
_cell.angle_gamma   90.00
#
_symmetry.space_group_name_H-M   'P 1'
#
loop_
_entity.id
_entity.type
_entity.pdbx_description
1 polymer ?
#
loop_
_entity_poly.entity_id
_entity_poly.type
_entity_poly.pdbx_seq_one_letter_code
_entity_poly.pdbx_strand_id
1 'polypeptide(L)'
;MDTCLKSFLWDNGHEPLELEWRIGHMQGHFRPGVSEDAWERLRAKLDASPAFSKSYIETKESLGDSFKRIEAPGRTVLMVKKRVADYDVAAVTGPWTIRTSLCYEAVTTASCPTRFERHKRRWSYRHMCWSVDLTRVRGNLPDQLDSDSDICEVELELLDKDVLLERPLAHVLEWGAQIAAELCGLML
;
A
#
# COMPACT_ATOMS: atom_id res chain seq x y z
N MET A 1 23.24 -18.62 -0.44
CA MET A 1 24.18 -17.47 -0.43
C MET A 1 23.41 -16.17 -0.34
N ASP A 2 22.43 -15.94 -1.22
CA ASP A 2 21.64 -14.70 -1.27
C ASP A 2 20.94 -14.33 0.04
N THR A 3 20.33 -15.32 0.72
CA THR A 3 19.71 -15.14 2.04
C THR A 3 20.71 -14.77 3.14
N CYS A 4 21.95 -15.23 3.05
CA CYS A 4 22.98 -14.96 4.07
C CYS A 4 23.55 -13.55 3.94
N LEU A 5 23.66 -13.04 2.70
CA LEU A 5 24.07 -11.66 2.43
C LEU A 5 22.96 -10.66 2.78
N LYS A 6 21.70 -10.97 2.48
CA LYS A 6 20.55 -10.13 2.88
C LYS A 6 20.43 -10.01 4.40
N SER A 7 20.54 -11.13 5.12
CA SER A 7 20.59 -11.11 6.59
C SER A 7 21.78 -10.30 7.10
N PHE A 8 22.98 -10.47 6.53
CA PHE A 8 24.15 -9.66 6.90
C PHE A 8 23.92 -8.15 6.67
N LEU A 9 23.29 -7.75 5.57
CA LEU A 9 22.97 -6.34 5.30
C LEU A 9 21.98 -5.77 6.34
N TRP A 10 20.93 -6.52 6.68
CA TRP A 10 20.00 -6.12 7.74
C TRP A 10 20.69 -6.03 9.11
N ASP A 11 21.52 -7.02 9.44
CA ASP A 11 22.29 -7.05 10.69
C ASP A 11 23.33 -5.92 10.78
N ASN A 12 23.68 -5.29 9.65
CA ASN A 12 24.62 -4.17 9.56
C ASN A 12 23.94 -2.84 9.19
N GLY A 13 22.62 -2.72 9.42
CA GLY A 13 21.92 -1.44 9.37
C GLY A 13 21.44 -0.99 7.99
N HIS A 14 21.39 -1.90 7.01
CA HIS A 14 20.66 -1.63 5.77
C HIS A 14 19.15 -1.71 6.04
N GLU A 15 18.46 -0.57 5.96
CA GLU A 15 17.00 -0.51 6.11
C GLU A 15 16.34 -0.64 4.73
N PRO A 16 15.47 -1.64 4.50
CA PRO A 16 14.83 -1.81 3.21
C PRO A 16 13.87 -0.65 2.95
N LEU A 17 13.93 -0.12 1.73
CA LEU A 17 13.13 1.02 1.29
C LEU A 17 11.91 0.52 0.54
N GLU A 18 10.74 0.92 1.00
CA GLU A 18 9.48 0.70 0.34
C GLU A 18 9.04 1.95 -0.42
N LEU A 19 8.74 1.75 -1.70
CA LEU A 19 8.07 2.74 -2.54
C LEU A 19 6.60 2.35 -2.68
N GLU A 20 5.72 3.26 -2.29
CA GLU A 20 4.27 3.05 -2.29
C GLU A 20 3.60 4.18 -3.07
N TRP A 21 2.92 3.83 -4.16
CA TRP A 21 2.01 4.72 -4.88
C TRP A 21 0.59 4.48 -4.35
N ARG A 22 -0.13 5.54 -4.06
CA ARG A 22 -1.52 5.49 -3.57
C ARG A 22 -2.37 6.53 -4.27
N ILE A 23 -3.66 6.24 -4.38
CA ILE A 23 -4.65 7.19 -4.86
C ILE A 23 -5.66 7.55 -3.77
N GLY A 24 -6.09 8.81 -3.79
CA GLY A 24 -6.99 9.36 -2.79
C GLY A 24 -7.41 10.77 -3.12
N HIS A 25 -7.70 11.57 -2.09
CA HIS A 25 -8.10 12.97 -2.22
C HIS A 25 -7.25 13.88 -1.33
N MET A 26 -7.05 15.11 -1.77
CA MET A 26 -6.46 16.16 -0.94
C MET A 26 -7.58 17.02 -0.30
N GLN A 27 -7.68 17.00 1.02
CA GLN A 27 -8.63 17.81 1.80
C GLN A 27 -7.93 18.40 3.03
N GLY A 28 -7.06 19.39 2.81
CA GLY A 28 -6.11 19.88 3.83
C GLY A 28 -4.93 18.93 4.04
N HIS A 29 -5.20 17.63 4.13
CA HIS A 29 -4.23 16.54 4.05
C HIS A 29 -4.67 15.47 3.07
N PHE A 30 -3.72 14.64 2.61
CA PHE A 30 -4.01 13.50 1.75
C PHE A 30 -4.77 12.42 2.53
N ARG A 31 -5.87 11.96 1.94
CA ARG A 31 -6.69 10.87 2.45
C ARG A 31 -6.73 9.76 1.41
N PRO A 32 -6.15 8.57 1.68
CA PRO A 32 -6.21 7.46 0.76
C PRO A 32 -7.65 6.95 0.65
N GLY A 33 -8.03 6.51 -0.53
CA GLY A 33 -9.32 5.87 -0.75
C GLY A 33 -10.05 6.37 -1.99
N VAL A 34 -10.84 5.48 -2.56
CA VAL A 34 -11.70 5.72 -3.72
C VAL A 34 -13.14 5.29 -3.40
N SER A 35 -14.08 5.58 -4.29
CA SER A 35 -15.45 5.07 -4.13
C SER A 35 -15.50 3.56 -4.32
N GLU A 36 -16.42 2.89 -3.62
CA GLU A 36 -16.61 1.43 -3.72
C GLU A 36 -16.90 0.99 -5.17
N ASP A 37 -17.71 1.75 -5.91
CA ASP A 37 -17.99 1.47 -7.32
C ASP A 37 -16.73 1.49 -8.19
N ALA A 38 -15.84 2.47 -7.99
CA ALA A 38 -14.58 2.55 -8.75
C ALA A 38 -13.64 1.40 -8.38
N TRP A 39 -13.58 1.08 -7.09
CA TRP A 39 -12.80 -0.03 -6.56
C TRP A 39 -13.25 -1.38 -7.11
N GLU A 40 -14.55 -1.68 -7.12
CA GLU A 40 -15.07 -2.96 -7.64
C GLU A 40 -14.89 -3.07 -9.16
N ARG A 41 -15.03 -1.97 -9.91
CA ARG A 41 -14.73 -1.97 -11.36
C ARG A 41 -13.26 -2.33 -11.61
N LEU A 42 -12.33 -1.71 -10.88
CA LEU A 42 -10.90 -2.03 -11.00
C LEU A 42 -10.63 -3.49 -10.61
N ARG A 43 -11.22 -3.97 -9.51
CA ARG A 43 -11.10 -5.37 -9.07
C ARG A 43 -11.56 -6.35 -10.13
N ALA A 44 -12.74 -6.11 -10.73
CA ALA A 44 -13.29 -6.98 -11.76
C ALA A 44 -12.36 -7.07 -12.99
N LYS A 45 -11.72 -5.96 -13.39
CA LYS A 45 -10.75 -5.93 -14.49
C LYS A 45 -9.48 -6.71 -14.15
N LEU A 46 -8.94 -6.52 -12.94
CA LEU A 46 -7.76 -7.27 -12.49
C LEU A 46 -8.06 -8.77 -12.35
N ASP A 47 -9.26 -9.13 -11.86
CA ASP A 47 -9.73 -10.52 -11.76
C ASP A 47 -9.88 -11.21 -13.12
N ALA A 48 -10.26 -10.46 -14.16
CA ALA A 48 -10.39 -10.98 -15.53
C ALA A 48 -9.06 -11.08 -16.28
N SER A 49 -7.99 -10.44 -15.79
CA SER A 49 -6.71 -10.38 -16.48
C SER A 49 -5.85 -11.62 -16.17
N PRO A 50 -5.37 -12.35 -17.20
CA PRO A 50 -4.47 -13.49 -16.99
C PRO A 50 -3.04 -13.07 -16.63
N ALA A 51 -2.72 -11.77 -16.67
CA ALA A 51 -1.37 -11.26 -16.43
C ALA A 51 -0.99 -11.23 -14.94
N PHE A 52 -1.96 -11.34 -14.03
CA PHE A 52 -1.75 -11.16 -12.60
C PHE A 52 -1.89 -12.47 -11.83
N SER A 53 -0.96 -12.69 -10.90
CA SER A 53 -1.14 -13.67 -9.84
C SER A 53 -1.90 -13.03 -8.69
N LYS A 54 -3.06 -13.59 -8.33
CA LYS A 54 -3.93 -13.07 -7.27
C LYS A 54 -3.69 -13.77 -5.93
N SER A 55 -3.66 -13.01 -4.85
CA SER A 55 -3.72 -13.52 -3.46
C SER A 55 -4.69 -12.72 -2.61
N TYR A 56 -5.21 -13.35 -1.56
CA TYR A 56 -6.10 -12.73 -0.57
C TYR A 56 -5.55 -12.91 0.84
N ILE A 57 -5.62 -11.85 1.65
CA ILE A 57 -5.27 -11.92 3.06
C ILE A 57 -6.16 -11.00 3.89
N GLU A 58 -6.47 -11.46 5.10
CA GLU A 58 -7.07 -10.64 6.15
C GLU A 58 -6.06 -10.40 7.25
N THR A 59 -5.98 -9.15 7.71
CA THR A 59 -5.10 -8.78 8.81
C THR A 59 -5.78 -7.84 9.78
N LYS A 60 -5.53 -8.03 11.07
CA LYS A 60 -5.76 -7.01 12.09
C LYS A 60 -4.45 -6.25 12.32
N GLU A 61 -4.48 -4.94 12.22
CA GLU A 61 -3.33 -4.07 12.42
C GLU A 61 -3.58 -3.18 13.64
N SER A 62 -2.69 -3.21 14.63
CA SER A 62 -2.62 -2.21 15.69
C SER A 62 -1.52 -1.22 15.37
N LEU A 63 -1.84 0.08 15.41
CA LEU A 63 -0.96 1.16 14.98
C LEU A 63 -0.59 2.07 16.16
N GLY A 64 0.70 2.36 16.30
CA GLY A 64 1.28 3.44 17.10
C GLY A 64 2.16 4.31 16.22
N ASP A 65 2.58 5.49 16.71
CA ASP A 65 3.30 6.54 15.95
C ASP A 65 4.03 6.10 14.66
N SER A 66 5.05 5.25 14.82
CA SER A 66 5.76 4.60 13.72
C SER A 66 5.76 3.08 13.84
N PHE A 67 5.03 2.53 14.81
CA PHE A 67 5.00 1.11 15.12
C PHE A 67 3.71 0.48 14.61
N LYS A 68 3.82 -0.75 14.13
CA LYS A 68 2.70 -1.51 13.60
C LYS A 68 2.82 -2.95 14.07
N ARG A 69 1.75 -3.46 14.68
CA ARG A 69 1.55 -4.90 14.90
C ARG A 69 0.59 -5.40 13.85
N ILE A 70 0.99 -6.39 13.07
CA ILE A 70 0.15 -7.06 12.07
C ILE A 70 -0.13 -8.47 12.56
N GLU A 71 -1.40 -8.81 12.63
CA GLU A 71 -1.89 -10.14 12.98
C GLU A 71 -2.61 -10.72 11.77
N ALA A 72 -2.09 -11.84 11.27
CA ALA A 72 -2.64 -12.64 10.19
C ALA A 72 -2.82 -14.09 10.66
N PRO A 73 -3.56 -14.95 9.94
CA PRO A 73 -3.72 -16.36 10.32
C PRO A 73 -2.37 -17.05 10.54
N GLY A 74 -2.10 -17.46 11.77
CA GLY A 74 -0.87 -18.17 12.16
C GLY A 74 0.40 -17.31 12.20
N ARG A 75 0.31 -15.98 12.04
CA ARG A 75 1.49 -15.11 12.00
C ARG A 75 1.22 -13.75 12.66
N THR A 76 2.11 -13.37 13.56
CA THR A 76 2.16 -12.01 14.12
C THR A 76 3.50 -11.38 13.75
N VAL A 77 3.47 -10.15 13.25
CA VAL A 77 4.66 -9.37 12.91
C VAL A 77 4.59 -8.02 13.61
N LEU A 78 5.68 -7.63 14.25
CA LEU A 78 5.88 -6.27 14.75
C LEU A 78 6.86 -5.57 13.82
N MET A 79 6.54 -4.36 13.41
CA MET A 79 7.38 -3.58 12.50
C MET A 79 7.35 -2.09 12.83
N VAL A 80 8.39 -1.40 12.40
CA VAL A 80 8.47 0.06 12.35
C VAL A 80 8.37 0.49 10.91
N LYS A 81 7.48 1.45 10.62
CA LYS A 81 7.41 2.15 9.33
C LYS A 81 7.76 3.60 9.55
N LYS A 82 8.88 4.05 8.99
CA LYS A 82 9.33 5.45 9.06
C LYS A 82 9.22 6.07 7.68
N ARG A 83 8.40 7.11 7.57
CA ARG A 83 8.26 7.87 6.33
C ARG A 83 9.47 8.74 6.08
N VAL A 84 9.99 8.68 4.85
CA VAL A 84 11.15 9.46 4.39
C VAL A 84 10.69 10.67 3.60
N ALA A 85 9.82 10.46 2.62
CA ALA A 85 9.31 11.50 1.75
C ALA A 85 7.92 11.12 1.24
N ASP A 86 7.07 12.14 1.08
CA ASP A 86 5.82 12.06 0.35
C ASP A 86 5.88 13.05 -0.82
N TYR A 87 5.38 12.63 -1.98
CA TYR A 87 5.22 13.47 -3.15
C TYR A 87 3.79 13.36 -3.67
N ASP A 88 3.08 14.48 -3.66
CA ASP A 88 1.69 14.58 -4.07
C ASP A 88 1.57 15.24 -5.45
N VAL A 89 0.79 14.61 -6.32
CA VAL A 89 0.47 15.12 -7.66
C VAL A 89 -1.03 15.00 -7.86
N ALA A 90 -1.66 16.06 -8.38
CA ALA A 90 -3.02 15.96 -8.85
C ALA A 90 -3.07 14.98 -10.03
N ALA A 91 -3.98 14.00 -9.99
CA ALA A 91 -4.18 13.13 -11.14
C ALA A 91 -4.54 13.99 -12.36
N VAL A 92 -4.05 13.61 -13.54
CA VAL A 92 -4.38 14.32 -14.79
C VAL A 92 -5.89 14.33 -15.03
N THR A 93 -6.58 13.32 -14.52
CA THR A 93 -8.00 13.10 -14.72
C THR A 93 -8.72 12.91 -13.39
N GLY A 94 -9.90 13.53 -13.27
CA GLY A 94 -10.78 13.39 -12.10
C GLY A 94 -10.32 14.14 -10.85
N PRO A 95 -11.03 13.97 -9.72
CA PRO A 95 -10.79 14.71 -8.47
C PRO A 95 -9.72 14.05 -7.60
N TRP A 96 -8.88 13.20 -8.18
CA TRP A 96 -7.96 12.36 -7.43
C TRP A 96 -6.62 13.04 -7.22
N THR A 97 -5.99 12.71 -6.09
CA THR A 97 -4.59 13.00 -5.82
C THR A 97 -3.85 11.68 -5.77
N ILE A 98 -2.69 11.66 -6.40
CA ILE A 98 -1.73 10.58 -6.37
C ILE A 98 -0.66 10.94 -5.35
N ARG A 99 -0.43 10.06 -4.38
CA ARG A 99 0.69 10.18 -3.44
C ARG A 99 1.69 9.07 -3.71
N THR A 100 2.94 9.44 -3.95
CA THR A 100 4.07 8.51 -3.93
C THR A 100 4.83 8.71 -2.62
N SER A 101 4.97 7.65 -1.84
CA SER A 101 5.62 7.67 -0.53
C SER A 101 6.87 6.79 -0.56
N LEU A 102 7.95 7.28 0.02
CA LEU A 102 9.14 6.51 0.31
C LEU A 102 9.20 6.26 1.82
N CYS A 103 9.28 5.00 2.22
CA CYS A 103 9.27 4.59 3.62
C CYS A 103 10.40 3.60 3.91
N TYR A 104 10.99 3.68 5.09
CA TYR A 104 11.73 2.57 5.67
C TYR A 104 10.77 1.65 6.41
N GLU A 105 10.90 0.35 6.22
CA GLU A 105 10.15 -0.65 6.98
C GLU A 105 11.08 -1.70 7.58
N ALA A 106 11.04 -1.88 8.89
CA ALA A 106 11.88 -2.88 9.56
C ALA A 106 11.06 -3.70 10.54
N VAL A 107 11.30 -5.01 10.58
CA VAL A 107 10.77 -5.89 11.64
C VAL A 107 11.42 -5.50 12.96
N THR A 108 10.64 -5.47 14.03
CA THR A 108 11.14 -5.12 15.37
C THR A 108 10.59 -6.07 16.42
N THR A 109 11.25 -6.11 17.58
CA THR A 109 10.75 -6.77 18.80
C THR A 109 10.21 -5.76 19.81
N ALA A 110 10.32 -4.45 19.53
CA ALA A 110 9.78 -3.40 20.38
C ALA A 110 8.25 -3.47 20.46
N SER A 111 7.70 -3.11 21.62
CA SER A 111 6.26 -3.07 21.81
C SER A 111 5.63 -1.95 20.95
N CYS A 112 4.45 -2.23 20.40
CA CYS A 112 3.66 -1.25 19.66
C CYS A 112 2.67 -0.57 20.63
N PRO A 113 2.81 0.74 20.93
CA PRO A 113 1.79 1.45 21.71
C PRO A 113 0.55 1.65 20.83
N THR A 114 -0.44 0.76 20.98
CA THR A 114 -1.67 0.79 20.18
C THR A 114 -2.47 2.06 20.44
N ARG A 115 -2.66 2.87 19.39
CA ARG A 115 -3.55 4.03 19.36
C ARG A 115 -4.76 3.79 18.47
N PHE A 116 -4.56 3.10 17.36
CA PHE A 116 -5.61 2.81 16.38
C PHE A 116 -5.57 1.33 16.00
N GLU A 117 -6.70 0.80 15.56
CA GLU A 117 -6.86 -0.53 15.02
C GLU A 117 -7.46 -0.46 13.62
N ARG A 118 -6.95 -1.30 12.71
CA ARG A 118 -7.47 -1.50 11.37
C ARG A 118 -7.71 -2.99 11.15
N HIS A 119 -8.84 -3.31 10.55
CA HIS A 119 -9.15 -4.59 9.96
C HIS A 119 -9.05 -4.41 8.45
N LYS A 120 -8.10 -5.11 7.83
CA LYS A 120 -7.87 -5.04 6.39
C LYS A 120 -8.25 -6.35 5.73
N ARG A 121 -9.01 -6.26 4.65
CA ARG A 121 -9.23 -7.33 3.67
C ARG A 121 -8.56 -6.90 2.37
N ARG A 122 -7.51 -7.61 1.98
CA ARG A 122 -6.62 -7.20 0.88
C ARG A 122 -6.57 -8.25 -0.20
N TRP A 123 -6.77 -7.80 -1.43
CA TRP A 123 -6.53 -8.56 -2.65
C TRP A 123 -5.30 -7.97 -3.33
N SER A 124 -4.26 -8.79 -3.47
CA SER A 124 -3.01 -8.40 -4.12
C SER A 124 -2.91 -9.04 -5.50
N TYR A 125 -2.66 -8.22 -6.51
CA TYR A 125 -2.50 -8.62 -7.90
C TYR A 125 -1.05 -8.39 -8.31
N ARG A 126 -0.26 -9.45 -8.28
CA ARG A 126 1.19 -9.39 -8.54
C ARG A 126 1.49 -9.56 -10.02
N HIS A 127 2.35 -8.70 -10.55
CA HIS A 127 2.89 -8.79 -11.89
C HIS A 127 4.37 -8.39 -11.86
N MET A 128 5.24 -9.32 -12.26
CA MET A 128 6.70 -9.11 -12.25
C MET A 128 7.20 -8.65 -10.86
N CYS A 129 7.76 -7.44 -10.76
CA CYS A 129 8.36 -6.88 -9.54
C CYS A 129 7.44 -5.92 -8.77
N TRP A 130 6.15 -5.85 -9.10
CA TRP A 130 5.20 -4.95 -8.45
C TRP A 130 3.84 -5.63 -8.19
N SER A 131 3.03 -5.01 -7.34
CA SER A 131 1.65 -5.44 -7.05
C SER A 131 0.70 -4.26 -7.01
N VAL A 132 -0.51 -4.48 -7.55
CA VAL A 132 -1.67 -3.67 -7.20
C VAL A 132 -2.35 -4.28 -5.99
N ASP A 133 -2.45 -3.52 -4.92
CA ASP A 133 -3.09 -3.90 -3.68
C ASP A 133 -4.44 -3.18 -3.56
N LEU A 134 -5.52 -3.95 -3.66
CA LEU A 134 -6.88 -3.49 -3.42
C LEU A 134 -7.27 -3.86 -2.00
N THR A 135 -7.48 -2.86 -1.13
CA THR A 135 -7.74 -3.09 0.28
C THR A 135 -9.05 -2.46 0.73
N ARG A 136 -9.90 -3.23 1.41
CA ARG A 136 -11.00 -2.70 2.23
C ARG A 136 -10.50 -2.57 3.67
N VAL A 137 -10.54 -1.35 4.21
CA VAL A 137 -10.09 -1.02 5.56
C VAL A 137 -11.27 -0.61 6.43
N ARG A 138 -11.38 -1.21 7.61
CA ARG A 138 -12.34 -0.81 8.65
C ARG A 138 -11.62 -0.60 9.96
N GLY A 139 -11.99 0.40 10.76
CA GLY A 139 -11.36 0.58 12.06
C GLY A 139 -11.79 1.86 12.78
N ASN A 140 -11.08 2.18 13.86
CA ASN A 140 -11.27 3.42 14.62
C ASN A 140 -10.27 4.49 14.18
N LEU A 141 -10.31 4.85 12.91
CA LEU A 141 -9.38 5.83 12.33
C LEU A 141 -9.83 7.26 12.60
N PRO A 142 -8.90 8.20 12.88
CA PRO A 142 -9.25 9.60 13.16
C PRO A 142 -10.10 10.26 12.07
N ASP A 143 -9.88 9.87 10.82
CA ASP A 143 -10.54 10.43 9.64
C ASP A 143 -11.76 9.60 9.18
N GLN A 144 -12.09 8.51 9.88
CA GLN A 144 -13.23 7.66 9.55
C GLN A 144 -14.47 8.14 10.31
N LEU A 145 -15.38 8.79 9.58
CA LEU A 145 -16.62 9.37 10.14
C LEU A 145 -17.60 8.30 10.62
N ASP A 146 -17.58 7.11 10.01
CA ASP A 146 -18.43 5.98 10.35
C ASP A 146 -17.58 4.70 10.41
N SER A 147 -17.47 4.12 11.61
CA SER A 147 -16.71 2.90 11.87
C SER A 147 -17.27 1.67 11.17
N ASP A 148 -18.52 1.73 10.69
CA ASP A 148 -19.19 0.60 10.05
C ASP A 148 -18.99 0.56 8.53
N SER A 149 -18.52 1.66 7.93
CA SER A 149 -18.17 1.76 6.51
C SER A 149 -16.73 1.32 6.23
N ASP A 150 -16.49 0.71 5.07
CA ASP A 150 -15.13 0.38 4.63
C ASP A 150 -14.52 1.54 3.83
N ILE A 151 -13.27 1.89 4.10
CA ILE A 151 -12.45 2.71 3.21
C ILE A 151 -11.85 1.78 2.14
N CYS A 152 -12.12 2.07 0.87
CA CYS A 152 -11.62 1.31 -0.26
C CYS A 152 -10.30 1.92 -0.76
N GLU A 153 -9.16 1.35 -0.37
CA GLU A 153 -7.83 1.80 -0.76
C GLU A 153 -7.32 1.05 -2.02
N VAL A 154 -6.55 1.76 -2.83
CA VAL A 154 -5.82 1.23 -4.00
C VAL A 154 -4.37 1.67 -3.88
N GLU A 155 -3.47 0.71 -3.88
CA GLU A 155 -2.03 0.90 -3.73
C GLU A 155 -1.29 0.18 -4.86
N LEU A 156 -0.16 0.73 -5.28
CA LEU A 156 0.79 0.09 -6.19
C LEU A 156 2.17 0.12 -5.53
N GLU A 157 2.76 -1.05 -5.31
CA GLU A 157 4.00 -1.20 -4.55
C GLU A 157 5.04 -2.00 -5.33
N LEU A 158 6.33 -1.70 -5.11
CA LEU A 158 7.42 -2.56 -5.54
C LEU A 158 7.60 -3.72 -4.54
N LEU A 159 7.65 -4.95 -5.06
CA LEU A 159 7.82 -6.15 -4.26
C LEU A 159 9.26 -6.30 -3.71
N ASP A 160 10.25 -5.79 -4.46
CA ASP A 160 11.65 -5.82 -4.04
C ASP A 160 12.04 -4.49 -3.38
N LYS A 161 12.13 -4.51 -2.05
CA LYS A 161 12.48 -3.36 -1.21
C LYS A 161 13.99 -3.11 -1.13
N ASP A 162 14.80 -3.99 -1.70
CA ASP A 162 16.26 -3.87 -1.73
C ASP A 162 16.74 -3.20 -3.04
N VAL A 163 15.84 -2.98 -4.01
CA VAL A 163 16.18 -2.50 -5.36
C VAL A 163 15.29 -1.31 -5.74
N LEU A 164 15.72 -0.11 -5.35
CA LEU A 164 15.18 1.13 -5.91
C LEU A 164 16.04 1.59 -7.10
N LEU A 165 15.74 1.03 -8.26
CA LEU A 165 16.30 1.50 -9.53
C LEU A 165 15.34 2.48 -10.20
N GLU A 166 15.88 3.41 -10.97
CA GLU A 166 15.13 4.45 -11.69
C GLU A 166 14.07 3.86 -12.64
N ARG A 167 14.36 2.72 -13.28
CA ARG A 167 13.44 2.04 -14.20
C ARG A 167 12.19 1.44 -13.51
N PRO A 168 12.32 0.62 -12.44
CA PRO A 168 11.18 0.22 -11.62
C PRO A 168 10.32 1.39 -11.12
N LEU A 169 10.95 2.50 -10.69
CA LEU A 169 10.23 3.70 -10.28
C LEU A 169 9.40 4.28 -11.43
N ALA A 170 9.98 4.46 -12.61
CA ALA A 170 9.26 4.95 -13.78
C ALA A 170 8.04 4.08 -14.13
N HIS A 171 8.20 2.75 -14.06
CA HIS A 171 7.09 1.82 -14.30
C HIS A 171 5.98 1.96 -13.26
N VAL A 172 6.30 2.11 -11.96
CA VAL A 172 5.29 2.34 -10.92
C VAL A 172 4.52 3.63 -11.17
N LEU A 173 5.20 4.70 -11.57
CA LEU A 173 4.55 5.97 -11.86
C LEU A 173 3.65 5.90 -13.10
N GLU A 174 4.12 5.24 -14.18
CA GLU A 174 3.35 5.03 -15.40
C GLU A 174 2.10 4.17 -15.16
N TRP A 175 2.25 3.03 -14.51
CA TRP A 175 1.12 2.16 -14.15
C TRP A 175 0.17 2.83 -13.17
N GLY A 176 0.69 3.58 -12.21
CA GLY A 176 -0.13 4.36 -11.29
C GLY A 176 -1.00 5.39 -12.04
N ALA A 177 -0.43 6.10 -13.02
CA ALA A 177 -1.20 7.02 -13.86
C ALA A 177 -2.30 6.31 -14.66
N GLN A 178 -2.02 5.12 -15.20
CA GLN A 178 -3.01 4.30 -15.90
C GLN A 178 -4.15 3.84 -14.97
N ILE A 179 -3.82 3.38 -13.76
CA ILE A 179 -4.81 3.01 -12.74
C ILE A 179 -5.68 4.22 -12.37
N ALA A 180 -5.09 5.41 -12.21
CA ALA A 180 -5.84 6.62 -11.92
C ALA A 180 -6.82 7.00 -13.05
N ALA A 181 -6.39 6.89 -14.30
CA ALA A 181 -7.26 7.11 -15.47
C ALA A 181 -8.43 6.12 -15.52
N GLU A 182 -8.15 4.85 -15.26
CA GLU A 182 -9.16 3.78 -15.20
C GLU A 182 -10.20 4.05 -14.10
N LEU A 183 -9.77 4.50 -12.92
CA LEU A 183 -10.69 4.85 -11.83
C LEU A 183 -11.63 6.01 -12.19
N CYS A 184 -11.22 6.88 -13.11
CA CYS A 184 -12.07 7.93 -13.70
C CYS A 184 -13.04 7.43 -14.79
N GLY A 185 -12.99 6.15 -15.17
CA GLY A 185 -13.79 5.61 -16.26
C GLY A 185 -13.30 6.02 -17.65
N LEU A 186 -12.05 6.51 -17.75
CA LEU A 186 -11.39 6.77 -19.02
C LEU A 186 -10.70 5.47 -19.43
N MET A 187 -11.23 4.80 -20.46
CA MET A 187 -10.76 3.48 -20.90
C MET A 187 -9.28 3.50 -21.29
N LEU A 188 -8.58 2.40 -21.00
CA LEU A 188 -7.31 1.97 -21.63
C LEU A 188 -7.53 1.54 -23.09
#